data_AF-A0A929PQD2-F1
#
_entry.id   AF-A0A929PQD2-F1
#
_cell.length_a   1.000
_cell.length_b   1.000
_cell.length_c   1.000
_cell.angle_alpha   90.00
_cell.angle_beta   90.00
_cell.angle_gamma   90.00
#
_symmetry.space_group_name_H-M   'P 1'
#
loop_
_entity.id
_entity.type
_entity.pdbx_description
1 polymer ?
#
loop_
_entity_poly.entity_id
_entity_poly.type
_entity_poly.pdbx_seq_one_letter_code
_entity_poly.pdbx_strand_id
1 'polypeptide(L)'
;MQKPSIAFHKIAIFLNRMARLDSYKNVLNAINTIYRNPQKGLSVVEGESISITAYEEGVLSIKLSNGLGKTLRKYDLSYKLTFLFKDGKIRINSPDFEAKTNGFL
;
A
#
# COMPACT_ATOMS: atom_id res chain seq x y z
N MET A 1 -16.65 -9.75 19.84
CA MET A 1 -15.86 -10.31 18.72
C MET A 1 -14.50 -9.63 18.69
N GLN A 2 -13.43 -10.39 18.85
CA GLN A 2 -12.05 -9.88 18.80
C GLN A 2 -11.58 -9.96 17.34
N LYS A 3 -11.18 -8.82 16.76
CA LYS A 3 -10.63 -8.77 15.38
C LYS A 3 -9.34 -9.62 15.33
N PRO A 4 -9.17 -10.52 14.36
CA PRO A 4 -7.92 -11.23 14.20
C PRO A 4 -6.80 -10.22 13.86
N SER A 5 -5.77 -10.17 14.69
CA SER A 5 -4.60 -9.32 14.50
C SER A 5 -3.52 -10.11 13.75
N ILE A 6 -3.41 -9.90 12.44
CA ILE A 6 -2.27 -10.39 11.67
C ILE A 6 -1.10 -9.45 11.95
N ALA A 7 -0.12 -9.91 12.73
CA ALA A 7 1.08 -9.14 13.05
C ALA A 7 2.03 -9.15 11.83
N PHE A 8 1.89 -8.17 10.95
CA PHE A 8 2.85 -7.96 9.85
C PHE A 8 4.15 -7.36 10.40
N HIS A 9 5.24 -8.12 10.26
CA HIS A 9 6.60 -7.70 10.63
C HIS A 9 7.09 -6.57 9.70
N LYS A 10 7.69 -5.54 10.32
CA LYS A 10 8.27 -4.37 9.63
C LYS A 10 9.43 -4.82 8.74
N ILE A 11 9.51 -4.31 7.52
CA ILE A 11 10.66 -4.52 6.63
C ILE A 11 11.54 -3.26 6.67
N ALA A 12 12.80 -3.44 7.06
CA ALA A 12 13.84 -2.42 6.92
C ALA A 12 14.74 -2.82 5.77
N ILE A 13 14.79 -1.98 4.72
CA ILE A 13 15.69 -2.17 3.59
C ILE A 13 16.94 -1.34 3.85
N PHE A 14 18.09 -2.00 3.88
CA PHE A 14 19.39 -1.35 3.96
C PHE A 14 19.89 -1.04 2.56
N LEU A 15 20.05 0.25 2.25
CA LEU A 15 20.66 0.70 1.01
C LEU A 15 22.10 1.10 1.34
N ASN A 16 23.08 0.28 0.96
CA ASN A 16 24.48 0.59 1.23
C ASN A 16 24.87 1.94 0.58
N ARG A 17 25.25 2.90 1.42
CA ARG A 17 25.86 4.20 1.08
C ARG A 17 25.00 5.20 0.26
N MET A 18 23.67 5.09 0.25
CA MET A 18 22.84 6.13 -0.36
C MET A 18 22.53 7.26 0.63
N ALA A 19 22.66 8.52 0.19
CA ALA A 19 22.24 9.66 1.00
C ALA A 19 20.72 9.62 1.18
N ARG A 20 20.24 10.05 2.36
CA ARG A 20 18.81 10.04 2.73
C ARG A 20 17.92 10.67 1.65
N LEU A 21 18.35 11.82 1.12
CA LEU A 21 17.63 12.57 0.10
C LEU A 21 17.56 11.81 -1.24
N ASP A 22 18.62 11.09 -1.61
CA ASP A 22 18.66 10.32 -2.86
C ASP A 22 17.74 9.10 -2.79
N SER A 23 17.74 8.39 -1.65
CA SER A 23 16.78 7.31 -1.41
C SER A 23 15.34 7.82 -1.44
N TYR A 24 15.07 8.98 -0.83
CA TYR A 24 13.76 9.62 -0.89
C TYR A 24 13.34 9.94 -2.34
N LYS A 25 14.22 10.60 -3.12
CA LYS A 25 13.95 10.96 -4.51
C LYS A 25 13.71 9.72 -5.39
N ASN A 26 14.49 8.66 -5.19
CA ASN A 26 14.32 7.41 -5.94
C ASN A 26 12.98 6.73 -5.65
N VAL A 27 12.58 6.66 -4.38
CA VAL A 27 11.27 6.09 -4.02
C VAL A 27 10.13 6.97 -4.54
N LEU A 28 10.23 8.30 -4.41
CA LEU A 28 9.23 9.22 -4.94
C LEU A 28 9.08 9.08 -6.46
N ASN A 29 10.18 8.96 -7.19
CA ASN A 29 10.17 8.73 -8.63
C ASN A 29 9.54 7.38 -9.01
N ALA A 30 9.88 6.32 -8.27
CA ALA A 30 9.26 5.00 -8.47
C ALA A 30 7.74 5.05 -8.25
N ILE A 31 7.29 5.74 -7.19
CA ILE A 31 5.85 5.94 -6.93
C ILE A 31 5.18 6.68 -8.09
N ASN A 32 5.79 7.76 -8.57
CA ASN A 32 5.25 8.52 -9.70
C ASN A 32 5.19 7.74 -11.02
N THR A 33 6.01 6.70 -11.16
CA THR A 33 6.06 5.85 -12.35
C THR A 33 5.10 4.66 -12.27
N ILE A 34 4.98 4.03 -11.09
CA ILE A 34 4.21 2.79 -10.90
C ILE A 34 2.71 3.06 -10.76
N TYR A 35 2.33 4.14 -10.09
CA TYR A 35 0.92 4.43 -9.81
C TYR A 35 0.31 5.28 -10.93
N ARG A 36 -0.90 4.93 -11.39
CA ARG A 36 -1.59 5.66 -12.48
C ARG A 36 -1.89 7.11 -12.15
N ASN A 37 -2.24 7.41 -10.89
CA ASN A 37 -2.47 8.79 -10.42
C ASN A 37 -1.99 8.93 -8.97
N PRO A 38 -0.67 8.94 -8.74
CA PRO A 38 -0.11 8.93 -7.40
C PRO A 38 -0.47 10.18 -6.61
N GLN A 39 -0.65 11.32 -7.29
CA GLN A 39 -0.96 12.61 -6.65
C GLN A 39 -2.28 12.57 -5.87
N LYS A 40 -3.21 11.69 -6.25
CA LYS A 40 -4.42 11.43 -5.48
C LYS A 40 -4.06 10.61 -4.23
N GLY A 41 -3.82 11.32 -3.13
CA GLY A 41 -3.56 10.71 -1.81
C GLY A 41 -2.08 10.52 -1.46
N LEU A 42 -1.17 11.11 -2.24
CA LEU A 42 0.24 11.24 -1.87
C LEU A 42 0.42 12.34 -0.81
N SER A 43 1.16 12.01 0.25
CA SER A 43 1.62 12.93 1.27
C SER A 43 3.12 12.78 1.44
N VAL A 44 3.85 13.89 1.41
CA VAL A 44 5.31 13.91 1.45
C VAL A 44 5.82 14.86 2.53
N VAL A 45 6.88 14.44 3.22
CA VAL A 45 7.76 15.31 4.00
C VAL A 45 9.16 15.10 3.41
N GLU A 46 9.71 16.14 2.78
CA GLU A 46 10.90 16.02 1.96
C GLU A 46 12.06 15.38 2.73
N GLY A 47 12.60 14.29 2.19
CA GLY A 47 13.72 13.56 2.79
C GLY A 47 13.38 12.76 4.05
N GLU A 48 12.14 12.79 4.54
CA GLU A 48 11.74 12.11 5.78
C GLU A 48 10.68 11.04 5.56
N SER A 49 9.61 11.34 4.82
CA SER A 49 8.52 10.40 4.64
C SER A 49 7.77 10.58 3.32
N ILE A 50 7.25 9.46 2.83
CA ILE A 50 6.28 9.40 1.74
C ILE A 50 5.15 8.48 2.19
N SER A 51 3.90 8.94 2.11
CA SER A 51 2.72 8.13 2.34
C SER A 51 1.77 8.20 1.15
N ILE A 52 1.13 7.07 0.85
CA ILE A 52 0.12 6.96 -0.20
C ILE A 52 -1.14 6.41 0.47
N THR A 53 -2.27 7.10 0.30
CA THR A 53 -3.58 6.62 0.75
C THR A 53 -4.53 6.64 -0.44
N ALA A 54 -5.14 5.50 -0.76
CA ALA A 54 -6.04 5.43 -1.91
C ALA A 54 -7.25 4.54 -1.64
N TYR A 55 -8.31 4.84 -2.39
CA TYR A 55 -9.54 4.08 -2.50
C TYR A 55 -9.82 3.86 -3.98
N GLU A 56 -10.05 2.61 -4.36
CA GLU A 56 -10.39 2.21 -5.73
C GLU A 56 -11.58 1.26 -5.69
N GLU A 57 -12.58 1.51 -6.54
CA GLU A 57 -13.82 0.72 -6.58
C GLU A 57 -13.68 -0.48 -7.53
N GLY A 58 -14.14 -1.66 -7.10
CA GLY A 58 -14.28 -2.86 -7.94
C GLY A 58 -12.97 -3.41 -8.55
N VAL A 59 -11.82 -3.02 -8.01
CA VAL A 59 -10.47 -3.34 -8.54
C VAL A 59 -10.03 -4.77 -8.24
N LEU A 60 -10.45 -5.35 -7.11
CA LEU A 60 -10.05 -6.70 -6.72
C LEU A 60 -11.11 -7.72 -7.16
N SER A 61 -10.77 -8.52 -8.16
CA SER A 61 -11.65 -9.57 -8.68
C SER A 61 -11.26 -10.95 -8.10
N ILE A 62 -12.14 -11.52 -7.27
CA ILE A 62 -11.93 -12.83 -6.65
C ILE A 62 -12.90 -13.83 -7.27
N LYS A 63 -12.34 -14.91 -7.83
CA LYS A 63 -13.12 -16.07 -8.27
C LYS A 63 -13.45 -16.93 -7.06
N LEU A 64 -14.73 -17.03 -6.74
CA LEU A 64 -15.23 -17.89 -5.67
C LEU A 64 -15.90 -19.11 -6.32
N SER A 65 -15.47 -20.30 -5.92
CA SER A 65 -16.21 -21.52 -6.21
C SER A 65 -17.10 -21.83 -5.01
N ASN A 66 -18.38 -21.98 -5.23
CA ASN A 66 -19.26 -22.65 -4.28
C ASN A 66 -19.74 -23.97 -4.91
N GLY A 67 -20.38 -24.84 -4.12
CA GLY A 67 -20.90 -26.13 -4.62
C GLY A 67 -21.97 -26.00 -5.72
N LEU A 68 -22.36 -24.78 -6.09
CA LEU A 68 -23.36 -24.43 -7.10
C LEU A 68 -22.75 -23.80 -8.36
N GLY A 69 -21.44 -23.55 -8.39
CA GLY A 69 -20.75 -22.97 -9.55
C GLY A 69 -19.63 -22.01 -9.20
N LYS A 70 -19.15 -21.28 -10.21
CA LYS A 70 -18.10 -20.26 -10.08
C LYS A 70 -18.75 -18.88 -10.19
N THR A 71 -18.50 -18.04 -9.20
CA THR A 71 -18.92 -16.63 -9.20
C THR A 71 -17.69 -15.73 -9.17
N LEU A 72 -17.79 -14.58 -9.82
CA LEU A 72 -16.77 -13.54 -9.75
C LEU A 72 -17.29 -12.42 -8.86
N ARG A 73 -16.63 -12.18 -7.73
CA ARG A 73 -16.93 -11.03 -6.87
C ARG A 73 -15.87 -9.96 -7.03
N LYS A 74 -16.31 -8.72 -7.11
CA LYS A 74 -15.45 -7.54 -7.10
C LYS A 74 -15.45 -6.92 -5.72
N TYR A 75 -14.28 -6.45 -5.30
CA TYR A 75 -14.09 -5.76 -4.03
C TYR A 75 -13.46 -4.40 -4.29
N ASP A 76 -13.94 -3.44 -3.52
CA ASP A 76 -13.32 -2.13 -3.38
C ASP A 76 -12.11 -2.28 -2.48
N LEU A 77 -11.08 -1.50 -2.78
CA LEU A 77 -9.80 -1.58 -2.11
C LEU A 77 -9.46 -0.21 -1.52
N SER A 78 -9.30 -0.18 -0.19
CA SER A 78 -8.65 0.92 0.52
C SER A 78 -7.28 0.48 0.99
N TYR A 79 -6.25 1.32 0.79
CA TYR A 79 -4.93 1.03 1.32
C TYR A 79 -4.17 2.29 1.74
N LYS A 80 -3.25 2.10 2.69
CA LYS A 80 -2.25 3.09 3.08
C LYS A 80 -0.86 2.46 3.12
N LEU A 81 0.07 3.06 2.40
CA LEU A 81 1.49 2.72 2.41
C LEU A 81 2.28 3.89 3.00
N THR A 82 3.30 3.60 3.82
CA THR A 82 4.16 4.62 4.41
C THR A 82 5.62 4.17 4.36
N PHE A 83 6.45 5.03 3.76
CA PHE A 83 7.90 4.92 3.65
C PHE A 83 8.53 5.99 4.55
N LEU A 84 9.46 5.59 5.41
CA LEU A 84 10.20 6.45 6.32
C LEU A 84 11.70 6.34 6.02
N PHE A 85 12.38 7.48 5.91
CA PHE A 85 13.79 7.57 5.54
C PHE A 85 14.62 8.04 6.73
N LYS A 86 15.50 7.17 7.24
CA LYS A 86 16.38 7.50 8.37
C LYS A 86 17.69 6.71 8.31
N ASP A 87 18.82 7.39 8.53
CA ASP A 87 20.15 6.79 8.66
C ASP A 87 20.53 5.83 7.50
N GLY A 88 20.22 6.22 6.25
CA GLY A 88 20.48 5.41 5.06
C GLY A 88 19.58 4.17 4.92
N LYS A 89 18.51 4.08 5.72
CA LYS A 89 17.54 2.99 5.70
C LYS A 89 16.18 3.51 5.27
N ILE A 90 15.46 2.64 4.58
CA ILE A 90 14.04 2.81 4.31
C ILE A 90 13.29 1.85 5.23
N ARG A 91 12.41 2.41 6.06
CA ARG A 91 11.45 1.62 6.82
C ARG A 91 10.11 1.69 6.11
N ILE A 92 9.57 0.53 5.82
CA ILE A 92 8.21 0.38 5.29
C ILE A 92 7.36 -0.11 6.46
N ASN A 93 6.42 0.72 6.89
CA ASN A 93 5.43 0.26 7.87
C ASN A 93 4.50 -0.74 7.19
N SER A 94 3.96 -1.67 7.96
CA SER A 94 2.97 -2.61 7.46
C SER A 94 1.82 -1.84 6.81
N PRO A 95 1.42 -2.21 5.58
CA PRO A 95 0.32 -1.54 4.91
C PRO A 95 -0.94 -1.65 5.75
N ASP A 96 -1.71 -0.57 5.83
CA ASP A 96 -3.13 -0.67 6.17
C ASP A 96 -3.86 -1.06 4.88
N PHE A 97 -4.69 -2.08 4.95
CA PHE A 97 -5.36 -2.67 3.79
C PHE A 97 -6.75 -3.12 4.20
N GLU A 98 -7.74 -2.70 3.42
CA GLU A 98 -9.12 -3.11 3.60
C GLU A 98 -9.75 -3.42 2.24
N ALA A 99 -10.25 -4.65 2.09
CA ALA A 99 -11.08 -5.04 0.96
C ALA A 99 -12.55 -5.11 1.43
N LYS A 100 -13.41 -4.33 0.79
CA LYS A 100 -14.85 -4.29 1.09
C LYS A 100 -15.64 -4.72 -0.15
N THR A 101 -16.71 -5.46 0.08
CA THR A 101 -17.74 -5.64 -0.96
C THR A 101 -18.68 -4.46 -0.83
N ASN A 102 -19.06 -3.84 -1.95
CA ASN A 102 -20.26 -3.03 -1.95
C ASN A 102 -21.42 -3.96 -1.58
N GLY A 103 -22.05 -3.68 -0.45
CA GLY A 103 -23.14 -4.49 0.08
C GLY A 103 -24.38 -4.27 -0.76
N PHE A 104 -24.53 -5.03 -1.84
CA PHE A 104 -25.83 -5.38 -2.38
C PHE A 104 -25.87 -6.89 -2.61
N LEU A 105 -26.93 -7.46 -2.04
CA LEU A 105 -27.34 -8.87 -2.00
C LEU A 105 -27.40 -9.50 -3.39
#